data_AF-A0A2W1MS52-F1
#
_entry.id   AF-A0A2W1MS52-F1
#
_cell.length_a   1.000
_cell.length_b   1.000
_cell.length_c   1.000
_cell.angle_alpha   90.00
_cell.angle_beta   90.00
_cell.angle_gamma   90.00
#
_symmetry.space_group_name_H-M   'P 1'
#
loop_
_entity.id
_entity.type
_entity.pdbx_description
1 polymer ?
#
loop_
_entity_poly.entity_id
_entity_poly.type
_entity_poly.pdbx_seq_one_letter_code
_entity_poly.pdbx_strand_id
1 'polypeptide(L)'
;MKAASLALTFLLAALALPSSADESKPLATRAGEAVQPYAKQIGHAIDRTVMEFFAGSDGPMGDAARSNLKMQEQAERQANRGTRKPMKECIKPGNVIDDDVKECMEGLRERDW
;
A
#
# COMPACT_ATOMS: atom_id res chain seq x y z
N MET A 1 -39.70 -42.85 -23.26
CA MET A 1 -38.25 -43.09 -23.09
C MET A 1 -37.35 -42.33 -24.08
N LYS A 2 -37.81 -41.28 -24.78
CA LYS A 2 -36.95 -40.44 -25.66
C LYS A 2 -36.56 -39.10 -25.04
N ALA A 3 -37.41 -38.53 -24.17
CA ALA A 3 -37.16 -37.23 -23.55
C ALA A 3 -36.04 -37.23 -22.49
N ALA A 4 -35.89 -38.31 -21.73
CA ALA A 4 -34.84 -38.41 -20.70
C ALA A 4 -33.43 -38.48 -21.30
N SER A 5 -33.28 -39.07 -22.48
CA SER A 5 -31.99 -39.19 -23.18
C SER A 5 -31.50 -37.84 -23.73
N LEU A 6 -32.42 -36.96 -24.12
CA LEU A 6 -32.12 -35.61 -24.64
C LEU A 6 -31.73 -34.62 -23.53
N ALA A 7 -32.26 -34.80 -22.32
CA ALA A 7 -31.92 -33.95 -21.18
C ALA A 7 -30.50 -34.22 -20.67
N LEU A 8 -30.05 -35.49 -20.67
CA LEU A 8 -28.73 -35.87 -20.20
C LEU A 8 -27.62 -35.45 -21.17
N THR A 9 -27.88 -35.44 -22.48
CA THR A 9 -26.92 -34.96 -23.49
C THR A 9 -26.78 -33.44 -23.48
N PHE A 10 -27.85 -32.69 -23.19
CA PHE A 10 -27.77 -31.23 -23.04
C PHE A 10 -26.97 -30.80 -21.79
N LEU A 11 -27.09 -31.55 -20.69
CA LEU A 11 -26.36 -31.26 -19.45
C LEU A 11 -24.85 -31.50 -19.61
N LEU A 12 -24.45 -32.51 -20.38
CA LEU A 12 -23.04 -32.83 -20.64
C LEU A 12 -22.38 -31.84 -21.61
N ALA A 13 -23.16 -31.22 -22.50
CA ALA A 13 -22.67 -30.20 -23.44
C ALA A 13 -22.39 -28.84 -22.78
N ALA A 14 -23.02 -28.55 -21.63
CA ALA A 14 -22.76 -27.31 -20.89
C ALA A 14 -21.40 -27.29 -20.16
N LEU A 15 -20.79 -28.46 -19.93
CA LEU A 15 -19.47 -28.59 -19.32
C LEU A 15 -18.31 -28.52 -20.33
N ALA A 16 -18.61 -28.47 -21.62
CA ALA A 16 -17.64 -28.52 -22.72
C ALA A 16 -17.53 -27.19 -23.49
N LEU A 17 -17.91 -26.05 -22.87
CA LEU A 17 -17.55 -24.75 -23.43
C LEU A 17 -16.04 -24.58 -23.28
N PRO A 18 -15.27 -24.47 -24.38
CA PRO A 18 -13.89 -24.08 -24.30
C PRO A 18 -13.83 -22.68 -23.69
N SER A 19 -13.10 -22.61 -22.59
CA SER A 19 -12.57 -21.40 -21.97
C SER A 19 -12.22 -20.36 -23.02
N SER A 20 -12.74 -19.15 -22.84
CA SER A 20 -12.43 -17.89 -23.53
C SER A 20 -11.29 -17.98 -24.55
N ALA A 21 -11.65 -17.80 -25.82
CA ALA A 21 -10.75 -17.21 -26.80
C ALA A 21 -10.43 -15.77 -26.34
N ASP A 22 -9.39 -15.61 -25.53
CA ASP A 22 -8.76 -14.31 -25.27
C ASP A 22 -7.29 -14.46 -25.64
N GLU A 23 -6.93 -13.72 -26.68
CA GLU A 23 -5.64 -13.59 -27.33
C GLU A 23 -4.45 -13.73 -26.36
N SER A 24 -3.44 -14.49 -26.79
CA SER A 24 -2.30 -14.93 -26.01
C SER A 24 -1.38 -13.79 -25.58
N LYS A 25 -1.78 -13.01 -24.59
CA LYS A 25 -0.82 -12.34 -23.71
C LYS A 25 -0.31 -13.38 -22.71
N PRO A 26 1.02 -13.55 -22.54
CA PRO A 26 1.56 -14.49 -21.57
C PRO A 26 0.92 -14.25 -20.19
N LEU A 27 0.73 -15.32 -19.40
CA LEU A 27 0.13 -15.21 -18.05
C LEU A 27 0.81 -14.13 -17.20
N ALA A 28 2.12 -13.93 -17.37
CA ALA A 28 2.88 -12.85 -16.74
C ALA A 28 2.42 -11.44 -17.14
N THR A 29 2.03 -11.22 -18.40
CA THR A 29 1.51 -9.94 -18.90
C THR A 29 0.09 -9.71 -18.40
N ARG A 30 -0.78 -10.72 -18.40
CA ARG A 30 -2.15 -10.58 -17.89
C ARG A 30 -2.18 -10.40 -16.36
N ALA A 31 -1.34 -11.14 -15.63
CA ALA A 31 -1.15 -10.93 -14.20
C ALA A 31 -0.52 -9.56 -13.92
N GLY A 32 0.50 -9.17 -14.69
CA GLY A 32 1.16 -7.86 -14.61
C GLY A 32 0.21 -6.69 -14.84
N GLU A 33 -0.64 -6.75 -15.87
CA GLU A 33 -1.69 -5.77 -16.17
C GLU A 33 -2.77 -5.73 -15.06
N ALA A 34 -3.15 -6.89 -14.51
CA ALA A 34 -4.12 -6.96 -13.42
C ALA A 34 -3.59 -6.38 -12.09
N VAL A 35 -2.29 -6.53 -11.81
CA VAL A 35 -1.67 -5.95 -10.61
C VAL A 35 -1.12 -4.55 -10.85
N GLN A 36 -1.00 -4.09 -12.09
CA GLN A 36 -0.43 -2.79 -12.46
C GLN A 36 -0.97 -1.60 -11.66
N PRO A 37 -2.30 -1.42 -11.46
CA PRO A 37 -2.82 -0.31 -10.65
C PRO A 37 -2.43 -0.41 -9.17
N TYR A 38 -2.14 -1.60 -8.67
CA TYR A 38 -1.73 -1.87 -7.28
C TYR A 38 -0.22 -2.06 -7.12
N ALA A 39 0.52 -2.17 -8.22
CA ALA A 39 1.94 -2.52 -8.22
C ALA A 39 2.79 -1.52 -7.43
N LYS A 40 2.42 -0.23 -7.45
CA LYS A 40 3.11 0.80 -6.66
C LYS A 40 2.90 0.62 -5.16
N GLN A 41 1.66 0.38 -4.73
CA GLN A 41 1.32 0.18 -3.31
C GLN A 41 1.94 -1.11 -2.78
N ILE A 42 1.83 -2.21 -3.55
CA ILE A 42 2.45 -3.50 -3.23
C ILE A 42 3.97 -3.37 -3.23
N GLY A 43 4.55 -2.67 -4.20
CA GLY A 43 5.98 -2.43 -4.28
C GLY A 43 6.52 -1.69 -3.06
N HIS A 44 5.85 -0.63 -2.61
CA HIS A 44 6.22 0.10 -1.39
C HIS A 44 6.13 -0.79 -0.14
N ALA A 45 5.06 -1.58 -0.01
CA ALA A 45 4.90 -2.49 1.13
C ALA A 45 6.01 -3.56 1.17
N ILE A 46 6.38 -4.12 0.02
CA ILE A 46 7.47 -5.09 -0.09
C ILE A 46 8.81 -4.42 0.24
N ASP A 47 9.11 -3.27 -0.35
CA ASP A 47 10.35 -2.54 -0.10
C ASP A 47 10.53 -2.22 1.38
N ARG A 48 9.48 -1.67 2.02
CA ARG A 48 9.47 -1.39 3.45
C ARG A 48 9.70 -2.65 4.29
N THR A 49 9.01 -3.75 3.98
CA THR A 49 9.17 -5.03 4.69
C THR A 49 10.61 -5.55 4.59
N VAL A 50 11.21 -5.45 3.40
CA VAL A 50 12.59 -5.89 3.18
C VAL A 50 13.57 -4.99 3.95
N MET A 51 13.36 -3.67 3.95
CA MET A 51 14.18 -2.77 4.74
C MET A 51 13.99 -3.00 6.26
N GLU A 52 12.78 -3.24 6.75
CA GLU A 52 12.53 -3.57 8.16
C GLU A 52 13.26 -4.86 8.58
N PHE A 53 13.29 -5.87 7.70
CA PHE A 53 14.08 -7.08 7.92
C PHE A 53 15.58 -6.76 8.04
N PHE A 54 16.14 -5.99 7.11
CA PHE A 54 17.56 -5.61 7.17
C PHE A 54 17.88 -4.68 8.33
N ALA A 55 16.95 -3.83 8.74
CA ALA A 55 17.10 -2.92 9.88
C ALA A 55 17.27 -3.68 11.21
N GLY A 56 16.90 -4.97 11.28
CA GLY A 56 17.20 -5.85 12.42
C GLY A 56 18.62 -6.41 12.44
N SER A 57 19.40 -6.21 11.37
CA SER A 57 20.80 -6.64 11.31
C SER A 57 21.75 -5.56 11.86
N ASP A 58 22.89 -6.01 12.37
CA ASP A 58 24.00 -5.14 12.76
C ASP A 58 24.92 -4.82 11.56
N GLY A 59 25.59 -3.67 11.63
CA GLY A 59 26.52 -3.23 10.62
C GLY A 59 25.90 -2.37 9.51
N PRO A 60 26.66 -2.10 8.44
CA PRO A 60 26.34 -1.03 7.48
C PRO A 60 25.04 -1.26 6.71
N MET A 61 24.65 -2.52 6.48
CA MET A 61 23.39 -2.84 5.81
C MET A 61 22.18 -2.49 6.71
N GLY A 62 22.25 -2.81 8.00
CA GLY A 62 21.21 -2.45 8.96
C GLY A 62 21.11 -0.95 9.19
N ASP A 63 22.24 -0.25 9.25
CA ASP A 63 22.27 1.22 9.34
C ASP A 63 21.64 1.88 8.11
N ALA A 64 21.97 1.39 6.91
CA ALA A 64 21.39 1.87 5.66
C ALA A 64 19.88 1.62 5.61
N ALA A 65 19.42 0.45 6.04
CA ALA A 65 18.01 0.11 6.08
C ALA A 65 17.22 1.00 7.06
N ARG A 66 17.74 1.21 8.29
CA ARG A 66 17.16 2.15 9.27
C ARG A 66 17.09 3.57 8.73
N SER A 67 18.15 4.02 8.07
CA SER A 67 18.19 5.35 7.45
C SER A 67 17.17 5.48 6.32
N ASN A 68 17.01 4.44 5.49
CA ASN A 68 16.02 4.43 4.41
C ASN A 68 14.60 4.50 4.98
N LEU A 69 14.26 3.63 5.94
CA LEU A 69 12.95 3.64 6.60
C LEU A 69 12.62 4.99 7.23
N LYS A 70 13.58 5.63 7.89
CA LYS A 70 13.40 6.96 8.46
C LYS A 70 13.10 8.02 7.39
N MET A 71 13.77 7.97 6.24
CA MET A 71 13.47 8.88 5.13
C MET A 71 12.08 8.60 4.52
N GLN A 72 11.70 7.31 4.37
CA GLN A 72 10.37 6.94 3.89
C GLN A 72 9.28 7.47 4.84
N GLU A 73 9.43 7.27 6.15
CA GLU A 73 8.49 7.76 7.14
C GLU A 73 8.35 9.29 7.11
N GLN A 74 9.47 10.02 6.97
CA GLN A 74 9.43 11.47 6.83
C GLN A 74 8.70 11.91 5.55
N ALA A 75 8.95 11.24 4.43
CA ALA A 75 8.26 11.51 3.17
C ALA A 75 6.75 11.21 3.27
N GLU A 76 6.38 10.10 3.90
CA GLU A 76 4.97 9.74 4.16
C GLU A 76 4.29 10.79 5.06
N ARG A 77 4.93 11.23 6.14
CA ARG A 77 4.40 12.28 7.02
C ARG A 77 4.22 13.60 6.29
N GLN A 78 5.18 13.99 5.43
CA GLN A 78 5.06 15.20 4.62
C GLN A 78 3.98 15.10 3.54
N ALA A 79 3.84 13.94 2.91
CA ALA A 79 2.81 13.68 1.91
C ALA A 79 1.40 13.68 2.52
N ASN A 80 1.27 13.19 3.76
CA ASN A 80 0.01 13.14 4.51
C ASN A 80 -0.14 14.31 5.49
N ARG A 81 0.66 15.38 5.36
CA ARG A 81 0.56 16.53 6.27
C ARG A 81 -0.83 17.18 6.16
N GLY A 82 -1.40 17.50 7.31
CA GLY A 82 -2.64 18.25 7.39
C GLY A 82 -2.48 19.71 6.95
N THR A 83 -3.58 20.44 6.99
CA THR A 83 -3.55 21.90 6.79
C THR A 83 -2.75 22.56 7.92
N ARG A 84 -1.99 23.60 7.57
CA ARG A 84 -1.29 24.42 8.57
C ARG A 84 -2.29 25.03 9.55
N LYS A 85 -1.98 24.93 10.83
CA LYS A 85 -2.80 25.45 11.93
C LYS A 85 -2.21 26.74 12.47
N PRO A 86 -3.03 27.69 12.94
CA PRO A 86 -2.54 28.90 13.59
C PRO A 86 -1.94 28.56 14.96
N MET A 87 -0.95 29.36 15.40
CA MET A 87 -0.27 29.14 16.69
C MET A 87 -1.22 29.05 17.89
N LYS A 88 -2.33 29.81 17.88
CA LYS A 88 -3.36 29.76 18.93
C LYS A 88 -3.99 28.37 19.13
N GLU A 89 -4.00 27.54 18.10
CA GLU A 89 -4.56 26.18 18.17
C GLU A 89 -3.55 25.18 18.72
N CYS A 90 -2.26 25.44 18.53
CA CYS A 90 -1.15 24.56 18.90
C CYS A 90 -0.37 25.00 20.14
N ILE A 91 -0.63 26.17 20.72
CA ILE A 91 0.18 26.63 21.87
C ILE A 91 -0.05 25.73 23.09
N LYS A 92 1.03 25.37 23.80
CA LYS A 92 0.96 24.62 25.06
C LYS A 92 0.56 25.53 26.23
N PRO A 93 -0.05 24.99 27.30
CA PRO A 93 -0.27 25.74 28.53
C PRO A 93 1.02 26.40 29.04
N GLY A 94 0.92 27.60 29.58
CA GLY A 94 2.09 28.37 30.01
C GLY A 94 2.89 29.02 28.88
N ASN A 95 2.33 29.09 27.66
CA ASN A 95 2.95 29.68 26.47
C ASN A 95 4.28 29.02 26.07
N VAL A 96 4.42 27.73 26.33
CA VAL A 96 5.60 26.97 25.89
C VAL A 96 5.51 26.76 24.37
N ILE A 97 6.56 27.14 23.66
CA ILE A 97 6.72 26.92 22.22
C ILE A 97 7.93 26.00 22.05
N ASP A 98 7.68 24.76 21.65
CA ASP A 98 8.68 23.75 21.36
C ASP A 98 8.42 23.12 19.98
N ASP A 99 9.17 22.07 19.65
CA ASP A 99 9.06 21.40 18.36
C ASP A 99 7.67 20.77 18.15
N ASP A 100 6.97 20.35 19.21
CA ASP A 100 5.61 19.80 19.07
C ASP A 100 4.62 20.88 18.61
N VAL A 101 4.75 22.10 19.14
CA VAL A 101 3.94 23.25 18.72
C VAL A 101 4.22 23.56 17.25
N LYS A 102 5.49 23.52 16.83
CA LYS A 102 5.88 23.74 15.44
C LYS A 102 5.31 22.64 14.52
N GLU A 103 5.44 21.38 14.89
CA GLU A 103 4.90 20.24 14.13
C GLU A 103 3.37 20.31 14.02
N CYS A 104 2.67 20.74 15.07
CA CYS A 104 1.22 20.95 15.01
C CYS A 104 0.83 22.09 14.08
N MET A 105 1.57 23.22 14.12
CA MET A 105 1.33 24.34 13.22
C MET A 105 1.59 23.97 11.76
N GLU A 106 2.59 23.11 11.51
CA GLU A 106 2.91 22.60 10.19
C GLU A 106 1.92 21.54 9.68
N GLY A 107 0.99 21.08 10.54
CA GLY A 107 0.01 20.04 10.23
C GLY A 107 0.62 18.64 10.26
N LEU A 108 1.81 18.47 10.83
CA LEU A 108 2.50 17.19 10.95
C LEU A 108 2.10 16.41 12.21
N ARG A 109 1.52 17.10 13.20
CA ARG A 109 1.10 16.53 14.48
C ARG A 109 -0.28 17.02 14.90
N GLU A 110 -1.03 16.14 15.56
CA GLU A 110 -2.25 16.52 16.27
C GLU A 110 -1.94 16.96 17.70
N ARG A 111 -2.71 17.93 18.20
CA ARG A 111 -2.53 18.43 19.56
C ARG A 111 -2.99 17.38 20.57
N ASP A 112 -2.08 16.95 21.42
CA ASP A 112 -2.30 15.98 22.50
C ASP A 112 -1.94 16.51 23.90
N TRP A 113 -1.74 17.83 24.03
CA TRP A 113 -1.42 18.55 25.28
C TRP A 113 -2.51 19.52 25.73
#